data_AF-A0A953BNX4-F1
#
_entry.id   AF-A0A953BNX4-F1
#
_cell.length_a   1.000
_cell.length_b   1.000
_cell.length_c   1.000
_cell.angle_alpha   90.00
_cell.angle_beta   90.00
_cell.angle_gamma   90.00
#
_symmetry.space_group_name_H-M   'P 1'
#
loop_
_entity.id
_entity.type
_entity.pdbx_description
1 polymer ?
#
loop_
_entity_poly.entity_id
_entity_poly.type
_entity_poly.pdbx_seq_one_letter_code
_entity_poly.pdbx_strand_id
1 'polypeptide(L)'
;MHRPHPLLNGSRAGGTWRARARSAFSLIELLVVMFIIVLVISIVVPALAKARQATRVTATKNLMSNLLTSAATFQQDERRLPGRYSGRDMGSDNNANTIGMTMTENILLDLAGGVVQIGGPRPSTGGVHVHPFGGTSSSRASQEGAWVDVGLIGQPSKSGKGYFIPDKKFFIEQVNPSQVGTAGTPDADGRTYPDLVDAFGQPLLVWVEDESTVGRVAFDSSSSGPNNFARVKSDGNNPPARHYWNSNAGFLKSGAMGKKLTNINEESLLGGSMQDTDRAITLAGLLGSPASASEIGSITTAKPVASILPTASRGKIIIHAAGPDGLFLGRQDTRGRAQFTGEAMHFGFNFIDPGGGNKLRLNSAGQPEQVDVAGAFDDEIVSGGS
;
A
#
# COMPACT_ATOMS: atom_id res chain seq x y z
N MET A 1 95.66 -48.62 -3.51
CA MET A 1 95.64 -49.89 -4.25
C MET A 1 94.41 -49.92 -5.15
N HIS A 2 94.58 -50.41 -6.37
CA HIS A 2 93.56 -50.79 -7.37
C HIS A 2 92.68 -49.74 -8.09
N ARG A 3 93.07 -49.49 -9.35
CA ARG A 3 92.19 -49.36 -10.54
C ARG A 3 91.48 -50.71 -10.82
N PRO A 4 90.57 -50.83 -11.82
CA PRO A 4 89.40 -50.03 -12.23
C PRO A 4 88.16 -50.93 -12.50
N HIS A 5 87.00 -50.34 -12.86
CA HIS A 5 86.01 -50.99 -13.75
C HIS A 5 85.42 -49.96 -14.72
N PRO A 6 85.29 -50.26 -16.02
CA PRO A 6 84.75 -49.32 -16.99
C PRO A 6 83.43 -49.80 -17.63
N LEU A 7 82.72 -48.79 -18.15
CA LEU A 7 81.66 -48.76 -19.18
C LEU A 7 80.26 -49.29 -18.83
N LEU A 8 79.25 -48.44 -19.04
CA LEU A 8 78.32 -48.47 -20.20
C LEU A 8 77.40 -47.23 -20.08
N ASN A 9 77.59 -46.23 -20.94
CA ASN A 9 76.78 -45.98 -22.14
C ASN A 9 75.25 -45.99 -21.91
N GLY A 10 74.66 -44.81 -21.94
CA GLY A 10 73.22 -44.57 -21.87
C GLY A 10 72.90 -43.17 -22.35
N SER A 11 72.89 -42.99 -23.67
CA SER A 11 72.43 -41.81 -24.39
C SER A 11 71.11 -41.27 -23.83
N ARG A 12 71.14 -40.10 -23.19
CA ARG A 12 69.94 -39.33 -22.86
C ARG A 12 69.59 -38.44 -24.04
N ALA A 13 68.68 -38.93 -24.88
CA ALA A 13 68.04 -38.13 -25.92
C ALA A 13 67.33 -36.93 -25.27
N GLY A 14 67.70 -35.73 -25.69
CA GLY A 14 67.05 -34.49 -25.32
C GLY A 14 65.62 -34.47 -25.85
N GLY A 15 64.65 -34.76 -24.99
CA GLY A 15 63.25 -34.44 -25.21
C GLY A 15 63.07 -32.93 -25.12
N THR A 16 63.30 -32.21 -26.22
CA THR A 16 62.83 -30.84 -26.37
C THR A 16 61.31 -30.87 -26.29
N TRP A 17 60.75 -30.42 -25.16
CA TRP A 17 59.34 -30.12 -25.04
C TRP A 17 58.99 -29.10 -26.13
N ARG A 18 58.43 -29.56 -27.25
CA ARG A 18 57.81 -28.68 -28.23
C ARG A 18 56.65 -28.02 -27.50
N ALA A 19 56.89 -26.82 -26.98
CA ALA A 19 55.83 -25.93 -26.53
C ALA A 19 54.92 -25.73 -27.73
N ARG A 20 53.80 -26.47 -27.75
CA ARG A 20 52.74 -26.32 -28.74
C ARG A 20 52.31 -24.87 -28.62
N ALA A 21 52.65 -24.06 -29.63
CA ALA A 21 52.24 -22.66 -29.69
C ALA A 21 50.72 -22.62 -29.49
N ARG A 22 50.27 -22.16 -28.33
CA ARG A 22 48.86 -21.92 -28.07
C ARG A 22 48.46 -20.83 -29.05
N SER A 23 47.51 -21.13 -29.94
CA SER A 23 46.93 -20.13 -30.84
C SER A 23 46.42 -18.98 -29.98
N ALA A 24 47.07 -17.82 -30.06
CA ALA A 24 46.56 -16.60 -29.47
C ALA A 24 45.27 -16.23 -30.21
N PHE A 25 44.22 -15.94 -29.45
CA PHE A 25 42.95 -15.46 -30.00
C PHE A 25 43.21 -14.20 -30.84
N SER A 26 42.66 -14.16 -32.05
CA SER A 26 42.71 -12.97 -32.87
C SER A 26 41.84 -11.86 -32.27
N LEU A 27 42.19 -10.61 -32.57
CA LEU A 27 41.43 -9.43 -32.13
C LEU A 27 39.98 -9.50 -32.62
N ILE A 28 39.76 -10.01 -33.83
CA ILE A 28 38.42 -10.16 -34.42
C ILE A 28 37.58 -11.21 -33.69
N GLU A 29 38.17 -12.34 -33.28
CA GLU A 29 37.45 -13.37 -32.52
C GLU A 29 37.02 -12.86 -31.14
N LEU A 30 37.89 -12.11 -30.46
CA LEU A 30 37.53 -11.48 -29.19
C LEU A 30 36.41 -10.45 -29.37
N LEU A 31 36.45 -9.67 -30.46
CA LEU A 31 35.44 -8.66 -30.78
C LEU A 31 34.06 -9.28 -31.05
N VAL A 32 34.00 -10.36 -31.83
CA VAL A 32 32.73 -11.06 -32.12
C VAL A 32 32.13 -11.65 -30.84
N VAL A 33 32.96 -12.24 -29.97
CA VAL A 33 32.48 -12.78 -28.68
C VAL A 33 31.90 -11.68 -27.80
N MET A 34 32.59 -10.55 -27.68
CA MET A 34 32.08 -9.42 -26.92
C MET A 34 30.77 -8.88 -27.52
N PHE A 35 30.66 -8.81 -28.85
CA PHE A 35 29.43 -8.39 -29.52
C PHE A 35 28.24 -9.29 -29.17
N ILE A 36 28.44 -10.61 -29.19
CA ILE A 36 27.39 -11.57 -28.82
C ILE A 36 27.01 -11.43 -27.34
N ILE A 37 27.99 -11.28 -26.43
CA ILE A 37 27.72 -11.08 -25.01
C ILE A 37 26.89 -9.82 -24.77
N VAL A 38 27.26 -8.69 -25.41
CA VAL A 38 26.51 -7.43 -25.30
C VAL A 38 25.08 -7.59 -25.84
N LEU A 39 24.91 -8.28 -26.97
CA LEU A 39 23.59 -8.57 -27.54
C LEU A 39 22.73 -9.44 -26.62
N VAL A 40 23.31 -10.46 -25.98
CA VAL A 40 22.58 -11.32 -25.04
C VAL A 40 22.18 -10.54 -23.79
N ILE A 41 23.11 -9.78 -23.21
CA ILE A 41 22.85 -8.98 -22.00
C ILE A 41 21.75 -7.95 -22.26
N SER A 42 21.74 -7.30 -23.43
CA SER A 42 20.75 -6.27 -23.77
C SER A 42 19.31 -6.83 -23.82
N ILE A 43 19.15 -8.12 -24.11
CA ILE A 43 17.84 -8.81 -24.11
C ILE A 43 17.52 -9.36 -22.70
N VAL A 44 18.50 -9.96 -22.03
CA VAL A 44 18.29 -10.66 -20.75
C VAL A 44 18.02 -9.71 -19.60
N VAL A 45 18.71 -8.56 -19.53
CA VAL A 45 18.56 -7.63 -18.39
C VAL A 45 17.15 -7.03 -18.30
N PRO A 46 16.55 -6.49 -19.37
CA PRO A 46 15.17 -6.00 -19.33
C PRO A 46 14.15 -7.11 -19.03
N ALA A 47 14.35 -8.31 -19.58
CA ALA A 47 13.47 -9.45 -19.33
C ALA A 47 13.50 -9.88 -17.85
N LEU A 48 14.69 -9.96 -17.25
CA LEU A 48 14.86 -10.30 -15.84
C LEU A 48 14.26 -9.22 -14.91
N ALA A 49 14.41 -7.93 -15.26
CA ALA A 49 13.81 -6.84 -14.50
C ALA A 49 12.27 -6.96 -14.47
N LYS A 50 11.64 -7.20 -15.64
CA LYS A 50 10.19 -7.42 -15.74
C LYS A 50 9.74 -8.66 -14.95
N ALA A 51 10.49 -9.76 -15.04
CA ALA A 51 10.19 -10.99 -14.28
C ALA A 51 10.22 -10.74 -12.76
N ARG A 52 11.25 -10.05 -12.25
CA ARG A 52 11.35 -9.69 -10.83
C ARG A 52 10.21 -8.78 -10.37
N GLN A 53 9.82 -7.81 -11.21
CA GLN A 53 8.68 -6.93 -10.91
C GLN A 53 7.38 -7.74 -10.82
N ALA A 54 7.12 -8.64 -11.76
CA ALA A 54 5.95 -9.51 -11.72
C ALA A 54 5.92 -10.39 -10.44
N THR A 55 7.06 -10.96 -10.03
CA THR A 55 7.16 -11.72 -8.78
C THR A 55 6.82 -10.87 -7.56
N ARG A 56 7.26 -9.60 -7.51
CA ARG A 56 6.92 -8.69 -6.42
C ARG A 56 5.43 -8.36 -6.40
N VAL A 57 4.81 -8.08 -7.55
CA VAL A 57 3.35 -7.89 -7.65
C VAL A 57 2.61 -9.12 -7.10
N THR A 58 3.00 -10.33 -7.50
CA THR A 58 2.41 -11.57 -6.96
C THR A 58 2.59 -11.71 -5.45
N ALA A 59 3.79 -11.39 -4.93
CA ALA A 59 4.05 -11.43 -3.50
C ALA A 59 3.21 -10.40 -2.72
N THR A 60 3.05 -9.20 -3.26
CA THR A 60 2.16 -8.16 -2.71
C THR A 60 0.71 -8.64 -2.67
N LYS A 61 0.18 -9.21 -3.78
CA LYS A 61 -1.18 -9.78 -3.81
C LYS A 61 -1.37 -10.86 -2.76
N ASN A 62 -0.43 -11.79 -2.65
CA ASN A 62 -0.50 -12.86 -1.65
C ASN A 62 -0.52 -12.29 -0.21
N LEU A 63 0.30 -11.27 0.06
CA LEU A 63 0.30 -10.57 1.35
C LEU A 63 -1.07 -9.93 1.64
N MET A 64 -1.64 -9.20 0.67
CA MET A 64 -2.94 -8.56 0.80
C MET A 64 -4.06 -9.59 1.02
N SER A 65 -4.07 -10.68 0.25
CA SER A 65 -5.04 -11.77 0.42
C SER A 65 -4.93 -12.41 1.80
N ASN A 66 -3.70 -12.67 2.28
CA ASN A 66 -3.49 -13.24 3.61
C ASN A 66 -4.00 -12.31 4.71
N LEU A 67 -3.74 -11.00 4.60
CA LEU A 67 -4.24 -10.00 5.54
C LEU A 67 -5.77 -9.95 5.54
N LEU A 68 -6.40 -9.97 4.35
CA LEU A 68 -7.86 -9.97 4.22
C LEU A 68 -8.50 -11.24 4.77
N THR A 69 -7.92 -12.42 4.52
CA THR A 69 -8.38 -13.68 5.10
C THR A 69 -8.28 -13.66 6.62
N SER A 70 -7.18 -13.13 7.17
CA SER A 70 -7.00 -12.97 8.62
C SER A 70 -8.06 -12.04 9.22
N ALA A 71 -8.38 -10.96 8.52
CA ALA A 71 -9.46 -10.04 8.90
C ALA A 71 -10.84 -10.71 8.87
N ALA A 72 -11.11 -11.58 7.89
CA ALA A 72 -12.35 -12.34 7.83
C ALA A 72 -12.48 -13.35 8.98
N THR A 73 -11.39 -14.05 9.33
CA THR A 73 -11.36 -14.96 10.49
C THR A 73 -11.59 -14.17 11.79
N PHE A 74 -10.96 -13.01 11.94
CA PHE A 74 -11.22 -12.12 13.06
C PHE A 74 -12.69 -11.70 13.14
N GLN A 75 -13.28 -11.27 12.01
CA GLN A 75 -14.68 -10.85 11.96
C GLN A 75 -15.63 -11.99 12.35
N GLN A 76 -15.34 -13.22 11.94
CA GLN A 76 -16.12 -14.39 12.31
C GLN A 76 -16.07 -14.67 13.82
N ASP A 77 -14.89 -14.55 14.43
CA ASP A 77 -14.66 -14.83 15.84
C ASP A 77 -15.21 -13.71 16.76
N GLU A 78 -14.93 -12.45 16.41
CA GLU A 78 -15.17 -11.28 17.27
C GLU A 78 -16.43 -10.50 16.90
N ARG A 79 -17.11 -10.87 15.79
CA ARG A 79 -18.36 -10.25 15.29
C ARG A 79 -18.27 -8.74 15.05
N ARG A 80 -17.08 -8.25 14.73
CA ARG A 80 -16.79 -6.87 14.33
C ARG A 80 -15.63 -6.86 13.34
N LEU A 81 -15.50 -5.81 12.55
CA LEU A 81 -14.30 -5.62 11.74
C LEU A 81 -13.06 -5.42 12.64
N PRO A 82 -11.86 -5.86 12.23
CA PRO A 82 -10.63 -5.51 12.92
C PRO A 82 -10.39 -4.00 12.82
N GLY A 83 -9.74 -3.46 13.83
CA GLY A 83 -9.59 -2.02 14.02
C GLY A 83 -9.97 -1.67 15.45
N ARG A 84 -8.96 -1.50 16.29
CA ARG A 84 -9.17 -1.22 17.72
C ARG A 84 -9.90 0.10 17.94
N TYR A 85 -9.52 1.10 17.16
CA TYR A 85 -10.10 2.44 17.18
C TYR A 85 -11.14 2.59 16.08
N SER A 86 -12.20 3.33 16.37
CA SER A 86 -13.31 3.49 15.43
C SER A 86 -12.88 4.21 14.15
N GLY A 87 -13.62 4.01 13.06
CA GLY A 87 -13.42 4.77 11.82
C GLY A 87 -13.44 6.28 12.05
N ARG A 88 -14.25 6.76 13.02
CA ARG A 88 -14.27 8.18 13.41
C ARG A 88 -13.00 8.61 14.12
N ASP A 89 -12.46 7.82 15.05
CA ASP A 89 -11.23 8.22 15.74
C ASP A 89 -10.06 8.29 14.74
N MET A 90 -9.97 7.31 13.84
CA MET A 90 -8.99 7.28 12.76
C MET A 90 -9.17 8.42 11.75
N GLY A 91 -10.41 8.80 11.46
CA GLY A 91 -10.75 9.91 10.57
C GLY A 91 -10.57 11.31 11.18
N SER A 92 -10.21 11.43 12.45
CA SER A 92 -10.19 12.74 13.13
C SER A 92 -8.99 13.61 12.71
N ASP A 93 -9.16 14.93 12.81
CA ASP A 93 -8.05 15.88 12.59
C ASP A 93 -6.92 15.69 13.61
N ASN A 94 -7.24 15.26 14.82
CA ASN A 94 -6.26 14.94 15.86
C ASN A 94 -5.31 13.84 15.39
N ASN A 95 -5.86 12.77 14.80
CA ASN A 95 -5.05 11.72 14.23
C ASN A 95 -4.21 12.27 13.07
N ALA A 96 -4.85 12.88 12.07
CA ALA A 96 -4.22 13.28 10.83
C ALA A 96 -3.15 14.39 10.95
N ASN A 97 -3.19 15.21 11.99
CA ASN A 97 -2.27 16.35 12.16
C ASN A 97 -1.31 16.20 13.35
N THR A 98 -1.55 15.26 14.27
CA THR A 98 -0.75 15.15 15.50
C THR A 98 -0.07 13.80 15.66
N ILE A 99 -0.72 12.70 15.25
CA ILE A 99 -0.20 11.34 15.50
C ILE A 99 0.18 10.61 14.22
N GLY A 100 -0.67 10.68 13.21
CA GLY A 100 -0.45 10.04 11.92
C GLY A 100 -0.78 8.55 11.89
N MET A 101 -1.59 8.03 12.83
CA MET A 101 -1.97 6.62 12.88
C MET A 101 -2.70 6.21 11.63
N THR A 102 -2.20 5.15 10.99
CA THR A 102 -2.79 4.60 9.79
C THR A 102 -3.78 3.51 10.15
N MET A 103 -4.78 3.33 9.30
CA MET A 103 -5.77 2.28 9.48
C MET A 103 -5.12 0.89 9.42
N THR A 104 -4.03 0.73 8.65
CA THR A 104 -3.24 -0.50 8.62
C THR A 104 -2.70 -0.84 10.00
N GLU A 105 -2.11 0.12 10.70
CA GLU A 105 -1.64 -0.10 12.07
C GLU A 105 -2.79 -0.40 13.03
N ASN A 106 -3.92 0.28 12.87
CA ASN A 106 -5.11 0.09 13.69
C ASN A 106 -5.68 -1.33 13.60
N ILE A 107 -5.76 -1.90 12.39
CA ILE A 107 -6.22 -3.28 12.22
C ILE A 107 -5.18 -4.28 12.75
N LEU A 108 -3.89 -3.96 12.66
CA LEU A 108 -2.83 -4.85 13.12
C LEU A 108 -2.79 -5.01 14.64
N LEU A 109 -3.27 -4.02 15.40
CA LEU A 109 -3.43 -4.16 16.86
C LEU A 109 -4.33 -5.35 17.23
N ASP A 110 -5.37 -5.60 16.43
CA ASP A 110 -6.29 -6.72 16.61
C ASP A 110 -5.77 -8.01 15.94
N LEU A 111 -5.20 -7.89 14.73
CA LEU A 111 -4.81 -9.05 13.93
C LEU A 111 -3.47 -9.64 14.33
N ALA A 112 -2.46 -8.80 14.57
CA ALA A 112 -1.11 -9.24 14.89
C ALA A 112 -0.84 -9.30 16.40
N GLY A 113 -1.68 -8.69 17.23
CA GLY A 113 -1.54 -8.74 18.69
C GLY A 113 -0.44 -7.82 19.22
N GLY A 114 0.27 -8.25 20.27
CA GLY A 114 1.31 -7.46 20.93
C GLY A 114 0.81 -6.42 21.94
N VAL A 115 -0.50 -6.19 22.03
CA VAL A 115 -1.09 -5.29 23.03
C VAL A 115 -0.95 -5.86 24.45
N VAL A 116 -0.23 -5.15 25.31
CA VAL A 116 0.06 -5.56 26.70
C VAL A 116 -0.79 -4.83 27.73
N GLN A 117 -1.21 -3.59 27.47
CA GLN A 117 -2.04 -2.80 28.38
C GLN A 117 -2.84 -1.72 27.62
N ILE A 118 -4.01 -1.36 28.15
CA ILE A 118 -4.85 -0.26 27.65
C ILE A 118 -4.96 0.82 28.70
N GLY A 119 -4.71 2.05 28.27
CA GLY A 119 -4.63 3.22 29.13
C GLY A 119 -3.61 3.05 30.24
N GLY A 120 -3.70 3.94 31.23
CA GLY A 120 -2.84 3.92 32.40
C GLY A 120 -1.38 4.28 32.10
N PRO A 121 -0.53 4.28 33.14
CA PRO A 121 0.88 4.56 32.99
C PRO A 121 1.58 3.48 32.18
N ARG A 122 2.75 3.81 31.63
CA ARG A 122 3.60 2.87 30.88
C ARG A 122 3.82 1.58 31.69
N PRO A 123 3.53 0.39 31.11
CA PRO A 123 3.78 -0.89 31.76
C PRO A 123 5.26 -1.07 32.12
N SER A 124 5.54 -1.83 33.18
CA SER A 124 6.92 -2.17 33.57
C SER A 124 7.63 -3.07 32.54
N THR A 125 6.87 -3.78 31.71
CA THR A 125 7.37 -4.57 30.57
C THR A 125 7.85 -3.69 29.42
N GLY A 126 7.62 -2.37 29.46
CA GLY A 126 7.82 -1.52 28.31
C GLY A 126 6.64 -1.56 27.34
N GLY A 127 6.85 -1.01 26.16
CA GLY A 127 5.90 -0.94 25.07
C GLY A 127 5.89 0.42 24.38
N VAL A 128 5.52 0.40 23.11
CA VAL A 128 5.22 1.58 22.29
C VAL A 128 3.77 2.00 22.58
N HIS A 129 3.55 3.30 22.83
CA HIS A 129 2.21 3.83 23.03
C HIS A 129 1.59 4.23 21.67
N VAL A 130 0.48 3.58 21.30
CA VAL A 130 -0.18 3.73 20.01
C VAL A 130 -1.62 4.18 20.21
N HIS A 131 -2.04 5.26 19.55
CA HIS A 131 -3.42 5.79 19.59
C HIS A 131 -3.66 6.87 18.53
N PRO A 132 -4.92 7.16 18.15
CA PRO A 132 -5.25 8.28 17.26
C PRO A 132 -5.61 9.59 18.01
N PHE A 133 -5.62 9.59 19.35
CA PHE A 133 -6.24 10.64 20.17
C PHE A 133 -5.37 11.89 20.45
N GLY A 134 -4.87 12.58 19.43
CA GLY A 134 -4.07 13.81 19.61
C GLY A 134 -2.78 13.55 20.42
N GLY A 135 -2.09 14.60 20.87
CA GLY A 135 -0.79 14.47 21.56
C GLY A 135 -0.83 13.62 22.84
N THR A 136 0.34 13.14 23.29
CA THR A 136 0.49 12.22 24.44
C THR A 136 -0.05 12.72 25.77
N SER A 137 -0.31 14.02 25.90
CA SER A 137 -0.95 14.64 27.08
C SER A 137 -2.48 14.63 27.05
N SER A 138 -3.11 14.05 26.02
CA SER A 138 -4.57 14.00 25.95
C SER A 138 -5.13 13.02 26.98
N SER A 139 -6.22 13.42 27.65
CA SER A 139 -6.89 12.57 28.64
C SER A 139 -7.36 11.25 28.02
N ARG A 140 -7.90 11.29 26.79
CA ARG A 140 -8.29 10.09 26.04
C ARG A 140 -7.09 9.21 25.69
N ALA A 141 -5.95 9.76 25.25
CA ALA A 141 -4.75 8.96 25.00
C ALA A 141 -4.30 8.19 26.25
N SER A 142 -4.33 8.85 27.42
CA SER A 142 -3.96 8.20 28.69
C SER A 142 -4.95 7.11 29.16
N GLN A 143 -6.19 7.13 28.68
CA GLN A 143 -7.25 6.21 29.12
C GLN A 143 -7.52 5.09 28.11
N GLU A 144 -7.38 5.37 26.82
CA GLU A 144 -7.79 4.50 25.72
C GLU A 144 -6.62 4.10 24.81
N GLY A 145 -5.44 4.70 24.98
CA GLY A 145 -4.25 4.35 24.22
C GLY A 145 -3.75 2.94 24.50
N ALA A 146 -3.18 2.29 23.49
CA ALA A 146 -2.67 0.92 23.59
C ALA A 146 -1.16 0.93 23.80
N TRP A 147 -0.70 0.19 24.81
CA TRP A 147 0.70 -0.15 24.97
C TRP A 147 0.98 -1.46 24.24
N VAL A 148 1.92 -1.42 23.29
CA VAL A 148 2.27 -2.55 22.44
C VAL A 148 3.71 -2.97 22.66
N ASP A 149 3.91 -4.22 23.03
CA ASP A 149 5.23 -4.85 22.98
C ASP A 149 5.47 -5.40 21.57
N VAL A 150 6.39 -4.77 20.84
CA VAL A 150 6.72 -5.13 19.46
C VAL A 150 7.36 -6.53 19.34
N GLY A 151 7.95 -7.05 20.42
CA GLY A 151 8.51 -8.41 20.46
C GLY A 151 7.43 -9.50 20.51
N LEU A 152 6.21 -9.14 20.94
CA LEU A 152 5.06 -10.04 21.04
C LEU A 152 4.12 -9.97 19.83
N ILE A 153 4.41 -9.11 18.85
CA ILE A 153 3.65 -9.05 17.60
C ILE A 153 3.79 -10.40 16.86
N GLY A 154 2.66 -10.94 16.40
CA GLY A 154 2.55 -12.24 15.75
C GLY A 154 2.53 -13.42 16.73
N GLN A 155 2.51 -13.18 18.05
CA GLN A 155 2.38 -14.21 19.06
C GLN A 155 1.00 -14.16 19.73
N PRO A 156 0.34 -15.31 19.97
CA PRO A 156 -0.87 -15.35 20.76
C PRO A 156 -0.58 -14.80 22.17
N SER A 157 -1.38 -13.83 22.62
CA SER A 157 -1.29 -13.20 23.94
C SER A 157 -2.64 -13.34 24.66
N LYS A 158 -2.66 -13.09 25.98
CA LYS A 158 -3.91 -12.99 26.75
C LYS A 158 -4.90 -11.98 26.16
N SER A 159 -4.41 -10.99 25.41
CA SER A 159 -5.20 -9.92 24.79
C SER A 159 -5.47 -10.09 23.28
N GLY A 160 -4.97 -11.14 22.61
CA GLY A 160 -5.18 -11.32 21.17
C GLY A 160 -4.69 -12.67 20.63
N LYS A 161 -5.47 -13.29 19.74
CA LYS A 161 -5.21 -14.66 19.24
C LYS A 161 -4.12 -14.76 18.15
N GLY A 162 -3.56 -13.64 17.69
CA GLY A 162 -2.52 -13.62 16.65
C GLY A 162 -3.04 -14.16 15.31
N TYR A 163 -4.13 -13.57 14.80
CA TYR A 163 -4.77 -13.96 13.53
C TYR A 163 -3.87 -13.77 12.31
N PHE A 164 -2.97 -12.80 12.36
CA PHE A 164 -2.03 -12.47 11.29
C PHE A 164 -0.60 -12.54 11.81
N ILE A 165 0.22 -13.38 11.20
CA ILE A 165 1.66 -13.49 11.49
C ILE A 165 2.40 -13.04 10.23
N PRO A 166 2.76 -11.76 10.14
CA PRO A 166 3.50 -11.25 9.00
C PRO A 166 4.93 -11.78 8.99
N ASP A 167 5.45 -12.04 7.80
CA ASP A 167 6.89 -12.29 7.62
C ASP A 167 7.64 -11.01 8.03
N LYS A 168 8.70 -11.16 8.83
CA LYS A 168 9.53 -10.04 9.31
C LYS A 168 10.03 -9.14 8.18
N LYS A 169 10.18 -9.64 6.96
CA LYS A 169 10.59 -8.83 5.80
C LYS A 169 9.57 -7.75 5.40
N PHE A 170 8.29 -7.94 5.73
CA PHE A 170 7.21 -7.01 5.44
C PHE A 170 6.87 -6.10 6.63
N PHE A 171 7.45 -6.37 7.81
CA PHE A 171 7.32 -5.54 9.00
C PHE A 171 8.58 -4.72 9.16
N ILE A 172 8.50 -3.45 8.76
CA ILE A 172 9.65 -2.56 8.76
C ILE A 172 9.35 -1.41 9.73
N GLU A 173 10.27 -1.19 10.67
CA GLU A 173 10.32 0.05 11.45
C GLU A 173 10.62 1.19 10.49
N GLN A 174 9.66 2.09 10.25
CA GLN A 174 9.90 3.22 9.36
C GLN A 174 10.67 4.32 10.09
N VAL A 175 11.71 4.82 9.42
CA VAL A 175 12.72 5.71 10.03
C VAL A 175 12.43 7.18 9.70
N ASN A 176 11.19 7.55 9.36
CA ASN A 176 10.85 8.93 8.99
C ASN A 176 9.96 9.63 10.04
N PRO A 177 10.19 10.93 10.34
CA PRO A 177 9.61 11.65 11.47
C PRO A 177 8.13 12.04 11.33
N SER A 178 7.39 11.50 10.35
CA SER A 178 5.97 11.83 10.13
C SER A 178 5.06 10.62 10.10
N GLN A 179 5.58 9.46 10.49
CA GLN A 179 4.84 8.22 10.65
C GLN A 179 4.77 7.88 12.14
N VAL A 180 3.82 7.04 12.49
CA VAL A 180 3.51 6.73 13.89
C VAL A 180 4.70 6.12 14.59
N GLY A 181 4.87 6.52 15.85
CA GLY A 181 6.10 6.32 16.60
C GLY A 181 7.00 7.56 16.67
N THR A 182 6.75 8.61 15.86
CA THR A 182 7.44 9.90 16.06
C THR A 182 6.80 10.75 17.17
N ALA A 183 5.50 10.57 17.41
CA ALA A 183 4.77 11.23 18.50
C ALA A 183 4.45 10.31 19.70
N GLY A 184 4.73 9.01 19.61
CA GLY A 184 4.42 8.02 20.64
C GLY A 184 5.70 7.37 21.15
N THR A 185 6.01 7.58 22.43
CA THR A 185 7.22 7.11 23.13
C THR A 185 7.77 5.79 22.59
N PRO A 186 9.00 5.77 22.03
CA PRO A 186 9.61 4.52 21.64
C PRO A 186 9.71 3.58 22.84
N ASP A 187 9.81 2.28 22.54
CA ASP A 187 10.01 1.30 23.60
C ASP A 187 11.37 1.56 24.32
N ALA A 188 11.63 0.88 25.44
CA ALA A 188 12.84 1.05 26.25
C ALA A 188 14.11 0.79 25.41
N ASP A 189 13.96 -0.02 24.36
CA ASP A 189 14.97 -0.36 23.37
C ASP A 189 15.01 0.60 22.15
N GLY A 190 14.21 1.68 22.13
CA GLY A 190 14.16 2.63 21.02
C GLY A 190 13.28 2.22 19.83
N ARG A 191 12.58 1.08 19.92
CA ARG A 191 11.75 0.55 18.82
C ARG A 191 10.45 1.34 18.66
N THR A 192 9.99 1.45 17.41
CA THR A 192 8.69 2.03 17.05
C THR A 192 7.72 0.93 16.61
N TYR A 193 6.43 1.25 16.52
CA TYR A 193 5.46 0.31 15.97
C TYR A 193 5.76 0.11 14.47
N PRO A 194 5.87 -1.14 13.99
CA PRO A 194 6.28 -1.42 12.62
C PRO A 194 5.12 -1.22 11.64
N ASP A 195 5.47 -0.73 10.45
CA ASP A 195 4.52 -0.65 9.33
C ASP A 195 4.55 -1.93 8.49
N LEU A 196 3.38 -2.29 7.96
CA LEU A 196 3.27 -3.37 6.99
C LEU A 196 3.52 -2.83 5.57
N VAL A 197 4.60 -3.29 4.96
CA VAL A 197 4.99 -2.92 3.60
C VAL A 197 4.80 -4.07 2.61
N ASP A 198 4.63 -3.72 1.36
CA ASP A 198 4.55 -4.62 0.23
C ASP A 198 5.92 -5.17 -0.20
N ALA A 199 5.95 -5.97 -1.28
CA ALA A 199 7.20 -6.53 -1.81
C ALA A 199 8.12 -5.50 -2.50
N PHE A 200 7.65 -4.27 -2.73
CA PHE A 200 8.44 -3.14 -3.21
C PHE A 200 8.99 -2.29 -2.05
N GLY A 201 8.55 -2.53 -0.82
CA GLY A 201 8.90 -1.76 0.37
C GLY A 201 8.11 -0.47 0.52
N GLN A 202 6.92 -0.40 -0.08
CA GLN A 202 5.94 0.66 0.14
C GLN A 202 4.90 0.23 1.17
N PRO A 203 4.45 1.11 2.08
CA PRO A 203 3.34 0.80 2.99
C PRO A 203 2.10 0.30 2.25
N LEU A 204 1.30 -0.54 2.92
CA LEU A 204 -0.07 -0.81 2.49
C LEU A 204 -1.03 0.21 3.10
N LEU A 205 -1.96 0.74 2.32
CA LEU A 205 -3.12 1.45 2.84
C LEU A 205 -4.25 0.47 3.09
N VAL A 206 -4.95 0.64 4.21
CA VAL A 206 -6.18 -0.07 4.49
C VAL A 206 -7.29 0.95 4.67
N TRP A 207 -8.45 0.67 4.10
CA TRP A 207 -9.66 1.47 4.29
C TRP A 207 -10.72 0.56 4.90
N VAL A 208 -11.22 0.94 6.08
CA VAL A 208 -12.27 0.21 6.78
C VAL A 208 -13.51 1.10 6.85
N GLU A 209 -14.65 0.53 6.50
CA GLU A 209 -15.93 1.22 6.56
C GLU A 209 -16.31 1.50 8.03
N ASP A 210 -16.69 2.74 8.33
CA ASP A 210 -17.22 3.12 9.64
C ASP A 210 -18.63 2.53 9.84
N GLU A 211 -18.71 1.45 10.62
CA GLU A 211 -19.94 0.72 10.92
C GLU A 211 -21.00 1.58 11.65
N SER A 212 -20.62 2.74 12.19
CA SER A 212 -21.56 3.67 12.82
C SER A 212 -22.34 4.53 11.82
N THR A 213 -21.94 4.54 10.54
CA THR A 213 -22.65 5.27 9.48
C THR A 213 -23.81 4.43 8.96
N VAL A 214 -25.02 4.81 9.38
CA VAL A 214 -26.26 4.14 8.96
C VAL A 214 -27.01 4.98 7.92
N GLY A 215 -27.75 4.29 7.04
CA GLY A 215 -28.64 4.92 6.08
C GLY A 215 -28.15 4.94 4.63
N ARG A 216 -28.99 5.53 3.78
CA ARG A 216 -28.74 5.66 2.34
C ARG A 216 -27.60 6.66 2.09
N VAL A 217 -26.75 6.35 1.10
CA VAL A 217 -25.75 7.32 0.63
C VAL A 217 -26.44 8.48 -0.09
N ALA A 218 -26.16 9.70 0.36
CA ALA A 218 -26.72 10.94 -0.18
C ALA A 218 -25.79 12.14 0.08
N PHE A 219 -26.04 13.22 -0.65
CA PHE A 219 -25.45 14.54 -0.35
C PHE A 219 -26.13 15.15 0.88
N ASP A 220 -25.39 15.98 1.61
CA ASP A 220 -25.89 16.60 2.85
C ASP A 220 -27.02 17.61 2.59
N SER A 221 -26.96 18.34 1.47
CA SER A 221 -27.86 19.48 1.22
C SER A 221 -28.64 19.43 -0.10
N SER A 222 -28.48 18.40 -0.95
CA SER A 222 -29.39 18.01 -2.05
C SER A 222 -28.71 17.09 -3.09
N SER A 223 -27.96 17.67 -4.04
CA SER A 223 -27.54 17.00 -5.29
C SER A 223 -26.04 17.17 -5.62
N SER A 224 -25.29 17.89 -4.78
CA SER A 224 -23.84 18.09 -4.96
C SER A 224 -23.17 18.43 -3.62
N GLY A 225 -21.84 18.40 -3.61
CA GLY A 225 -21.04 18.77 -2.44
C GLY A 225 -20.71 17.59 -1.52
N PRO A 226 -20.51 17.84 -0.22
CA PRO A 226 -20.22 16.80 0.75
C PRO A 226 -21.32 15.74 0.82
N ASN A 227 -20.91 14.50 1.05
CA ASN A 227 -21.79 13.35 1.14
C ASN A 227 -21.34 12.42 2.27
N ASN A 228 -22.19 11.49 2.64
CA ASN A 228 -21.93 10.49 3.68
C ASN A 228 -21.23 9.21 3.18
N PHE A 229 -20.71 9.18 1.94
CA PHE A 229 -19.88 8.06 1.49
C PHE A 229 -18.41 8.26 1.87
N ALA A 230 -17.82 9.39 1.48
CA ALA A 230 -16.42 9.69 1.74
C ALA A 230 -16.24 11.15 2.17
N ARG A 231 -15.46 11.36 3.22
CA ARG A 231 -15.02 12.68 3.69
C ARG A 231 -13.53 12.69 3.92
N VAL A 232 -12.95 13.89 4.00
CA VAL A 232 -11.55 14.01 4.43
C VAL A 232 -11.43 13.62 5.90
N LYS A 233 -12.34 14.12 6.74
CA LYS A 233 -12.28 13.97 8.19
C LYS A 233 -13.60 13.56 8.80
N SER A 234 -13.51 12.96 9.98
CA SER A 234 -14.59 12.88 10.94
C SER A 234 -14.55 14.11 11.85
N ASP A 235 -15.71 14.66 12.18
CA ASP A 235 -15.84 15.69 13.19
C ASP A 235 -17.23 15.61 13.85
N GLY A 236 -17.44 16.38 14.91
CA GLY A 236 -18.73 16.45 15.60
C GLY A 236 -19.76 17.37 14.93
N ASN A 237 -19.37 18.09 13.87
CA ASN A 237 -20.21 19.10 13.22
C ASN A 237 -20.91 18.57 11.98
N ASN A 238 -20.35 17.54 11.34
CA ASN A 238 -20.85 16.94 10.12
C ASN A 238 -21.41 15.53 10.35
N PRO A 239 -22.39 15.08 9.56
CA PRO A 239 -22.84 13.70 9.59
C PRO A 239 -21.69 12.72 9.33
N PRO A 240 -21.67 11.54 9.97
CA PRO A 240 -20.64 10.55 9.75
C PRO A 240 -20.65 10.07 8.28
N ALA A 241 -19.48 9.66 7.80
CA ALA A 241 -19.28 9.09 6.48
C ALA A 241 -18.71 7.67 6.58
N ARG A 242 -18.93 6.87 5.53
CA ARG A 242 -18.44 5.49 5.48
C ARG A 242 -16.92 5.41 5.49
N HIS A 243 -16.24 6.33 4.82
CA HIS A 243 -14.78 6.36 4.72
C HIS A 243 -14.21 7.75 4.99
N TYR A 244 -13.05 7.79 5.64
CA TYR A 244 -12.33 9.02 5.95
C TYR A 244 -10.92 8.99 5.41
N TRP A 245 -10.53 9.99 4.61
CA TRP A 245 -9.16 10.11 4.09
C TRP A 245 -8.12 10.19 5.21
N ASN A 246 -8.44 10.90 6.29
CA ASN A 246 -7.60 11.10 7.46
C ASN A 246 -7.12 9.79 8.12
N SER A 247 -7.82 8.68 7.90
CA SER A 247 -7.43 7.36 8.39
C SER A 247 -6.09 6.85 7.84
N ASN A 248 -5.56 7.47 6.77
CA ASN A 248 -4.25 7.17 6.20
C ASN A 248 -3.40 8.44 5.97
N ALA A 249 -3.74 9.56 6.62
CA ALA A 249 -3.04 10.83 6.44
C ALA A 249 -1.54 10.78 6.78
N GLY A 250 -1.14 9.92 7.73
CA GLY A 250 0.27 9.73 8.11
C GLY A 250 1.17 9.31 6.95
N PHE A 251 0.62 8.57 5.97
CA PHE A 251 1.33 8.20 4.74
C PHE A 251 1.04 9.18 3.61
N LEU A 252 -0.22 9.60 3.45
CA LEU A 252 -0.65 10.40 2.31
C LEU A 252 -0.10 11.84 2.32
N LYS A 253 0.35 12.35 3.48
CA LYS A 253 1.06 13.64 3.60
C LYS A 253 2.58 13.53 3.46
N SER A 254 3.12 12.32 3.27
CA SER A 254 4.57 12.11 3.23
C SER A 254 5.18 12.57 1.90
N GLY A 255 6.25 13.35 1.99
CA GLY A 255 7.09 13.73 0.84
C GLY A 255 8.18 12.70 0.49
N ALA A 256 8.35 11.66 1.29
CA ALA A 256 9.39 10.64 1.09
C ALA A 256 8.98 9.30 1.72
N MET A 257 8.03 8.60 1.09
CA MET A 257 7.44 7.37 1.61
C MET A 257 8.12 6.10 1.11
N GLY A 258 8.26 5.13 2.04
CA GLY A 258 8.73 3.78 1.77
C GLY A 258 10.17 3.74 1.25
N LYS A 259 10.58 2.57 0.77
CA LYS A 259 11.96 2.32 0.31
C LYS A 259 12.39 3.21 -0.86
N LYS A 260 11.43 3.67 -1.67
CA LYS A 260 11.73 4.53 -2.83
C LYS A 260 11.77 6.02 -2.50
N LEU A 261 11.39 6.41 -1.28
CA LEU A 261 11.30 7.81 -0.86
C LEU A 261 10.39 8.63 -1.80
N THR A 262 9.24 8.06 -2.15
CA THR A 262 8.31 8.66 -3.10
C THR A 262 7.54 9.83 -2.47
N ASN A 263 7.34 10.92 -3.21
CA ASN A 263 6.56 12.07 -2.76
C ASN A 263 5.05 11.85 -2.98
N ILE A 264 4.41 11.17 -2.03
CA ILE A 264 2.97 10.92 -2.09
C ILE A 264 2.17 12.20 -1.98
N ASN A 265 2.65 13.14 -1.15
CA ASN A 265 1.94 14.37 -0.85
C ASN A 265 1.53 15.16 -2.10
N GLU A 266 2.40 15.19 -3.13
CA GLU A 266 2.22 16.00 -4.34
C GLU A 266 1.90 15.19 -5.59
N GLU A 267 2.43 13.96 -5.71
CA GLU A 267 2.37 13.15 -6.93
C GLU A 267 1.18 12.17 -6.98
N SER A 268 0.48 11.97 -5.86
CA SER A 268 -0.73 11.12 -5.76
C SER A 268 -2.01 11.95 -5.87
N LEU A 269 -3.06 11.38 -6.46
CA LEU A 269 -4.42 11.93 -6.37
C LEU A 269 -5.01 11.88 -4.94
N LEU A 270 -4.44 11.04 -4.07
CA LEU A 270 -4.75 10.99 -2.65
C LEU A 270 -3.78 11.80 -1.80
N GLY A 271 -2.82 12.50 -2.42
CA GLY A 271 -1.78 13.25 -1.73
C GLY A 271 -2.33 14.38 -0.85
N GLY A 272 -1.65 14.65 0.26
CA GLY A 272 -2.05 15.68 1.22
C GLY A 272 -2.09 17.11 0.68
N SER A 273 -1.41 17.39 -0.45
CA SER A 273 -1.45 18.71 -1.10
C SER A 273 -2.70 18.93 -1.94
N MET A 274 -3.51 17.89 -2.19
CA MET A 274 -4.75 18.00 -2.94
C MET A 274 -5.83 18.74 -2.15
N GLN A 275 -6.72 19.45 -2.84
CA GLN A 275 -7.85 20.09 -2.17
C GLN A 275 -8.72 19.05 -1.46
N ASP A 276 -9.28 19.41 -0.31
CA ASP A 276 -10.12 18.53 0.50
C ASP A 276 -11.29 17.93 -0.30
N THR A 277 -11.89 18.75 -1.16
CA THR A 277 -12.97 18.32 -2.07
C THR A 277 -12.50 17.24 -3.03
N ASP A 278 -11.34 17.44 -3.67
CA ASP A 278 -10.79 16.52 -4.66
C ASP A 278 -10.37 15.19 -4.03
N ARG A 279 -9.83 15.25 -2.80
CA ARG A 279 -9.49 14.05 -2.01
C ARG A 279 -10.74 13.25 -1.66
N ALA A 280 -11.80 13.90 -1.18
CA ALA A 280 -13.05 13.21 -0.84
C ALA A 280 -13.72 12.60 -2.09
N ILE A 281 -13.71 13.32 -3.23
CA ILE A 281 -14.23 12.82 -4.50
C ILE A 281 -13.43 11.61 -5.00
N THR A 282 -12.11 11.71 -5.02
CA THR A 282 -11.21 10.64 -5.45
C THR A 282 -11.35 9.42 -4.55
N LEU A 283 -11.47 9.63 -3.24
CA LEU A 283 -11.70 8.54 -2.28
C LEU A 283 -13.05 7.83 -2.54
N ALA A 284 -14.11 8.58 -2.88
CA ALA A 284 -15.37 7.98 -3.29
C ALA A 284 -15.25 7.17 -4.60
N GLY A 285 -14.49 7.68 -5.57
CA GLY A 285 -14.19 7.00 -6.82
C GLY A 285 -13.41 5.69 -6.62
N LEU A 286 -12.46 5.69 -5.68
CA LEU A 286 -11.62 4.55 -5.35
C LEU A 286 -12.36 3.45 -4.58
N LEU A 287 -13.12 3.83 -3.54
CA LEU A 287 -13.70 2.87 -2.60
C LEU A 287 -15.13 2.46 -2.94
N GLY A 288 -15.80 3.21 -3.81
CA GLY A 288 -17.15 2.94 -4.28
C GLY A 288 -17.22 1.71 -5.17
N SER A 289 -18.20 0.82 -4.93
CA SER A 289 -18.42 -0.34 -5.81
C SER A 289 -18.93 0.13 -7.16
N PRO A 290 -18.22 -0.14 -8.27
CA PRO A 290 -18.71 0.22 -9.60
C PRO A 290 -20.07 -0.43 -9.91
N ALA A 291 -20.39 -1.58 -9.30
CA ALA A 291 -21.68 -2.26 -9.46
C ALA A 291 -22.83 -1.62 -8.66
N SER A 292 -22.57 -0.58 -7.85
CA SER A 292 -23.53 0.02 -6.94
C SER A 292 -23.47 1.53 -7.02
N ALA A 293 -24.21 2.09 -7.96
CA ALA A 293 -24.34 3.53 -8.15
C ALA A 293 -25.71 4.05 -7.71
N SER A 294 -25.75 5.33 -7.34
CA SER A 294 -26.98 6.12 -7.33
C SER A 294 -27.53 6.24 -8.75
N GLU A 295 -28.80 6.62 -8.89
CA GLU A 295 -29.52 6.75 -10.16
C GLU A 295 -28.65 7.27 -11.33
N ILE A 296 -28.33 6.37 -12.26
CA ILE A 296 -27.63 6.65 -13.52
C ILE A 296 -28.72 7.02 -14.55
N GLY A 297 -29.31 8.21 -14.40
CA GLY A 297 -30.31 8.73 -15.33
C GLY A 297 -29.67 9.40 -16.55
N SER A 298 -30.50 10.14 -17.32
CA SER A 298 -29.98 11.02 -18.38
C SER A 298 -29.07 12.09 -17.76
N ILE A 299 -27.77 11.98 -18.04
CA ILE A 299 -26.78 12.96 -17.62
C ILE A 299 -26.95 14.20 -18.48
N THR A 300 -27.20 15.31 -17.82
CA THR A 300 -27.42 16.61 -18.44
C THR A 300 -26.51 17.61 -17.75
N THR A 301 -26.40 18.83 -18.29
CA THR A 301 -25.73 19.93 -17.59
C THR A 301 -26.32 20.17 -16.18
N ALA A 302 -27.58 19.77 -15.95
CA ALA A 302 -28.25 19.85 -14.64
C ALA A 302 -28.01 18.62 -13.72
N LYS A 303 -27.50 17.50 -14.23
CA LYS A 303 -27.08 16.31 -13.47
C LYS A 303 -25.63 15.96 -13.83
N PRO A 304 -24.62 16.62 -13.22
CA PRO A 304 -23.22 16.41 -13.58
C PRO A 304 -22.70 15.03 -13.15
N VAL A 305 -21.57 14.57 -13.70
CA VAL A 305 -20.92 13.31 -13.29
C VAL A 305 -20.65 13.25 -11.77
N ALA A 306 -20.41 14.41 -11.16
CA ALA A 306 -20.19 14.56 -9.73
C ALA A 306 -21.43 14.25 -8.87
N SER A 307 -22.64 14.23 -9.44
CA SER A 307 -23.87 13.86 -8.70
C SER A 307 -24.05 12.34 -8.57
N ILE A 308 -23.26 11.53 -9.28
CA ILE A 308 -23.32 10.07 -9.19
C ILE A 308 -22.43 9.62 -8.02
N LEU A 309 -23.08 9.10 -6.98
CA LEU A 309 -22.43 8.57 -5.80
C LEU A 309 -22.47 7.04 -5.78
N PRO A 310 -21.47 6.38 -5.20
CA PRO A 310 -21.57 4.96 -4.90
C PRO A 310 -22.61 4.72 -3.79
N THR A 311 -23.47 3.72 -3.95
CA THR A 311 -24.46 3.32 -2.92
C THR A 311 -23.92 2.27 -1.96
N ALA A 312 -22.81 1.61 -2.32
CA ALA A 312 -22.10 0.65 -1.49
C ALA A 312 -20.58 0.73 -1.72
N SER A 313 -19.81 0.38 -0.70
CA SER A 313 -18.36 0.19 -0.80
C SER A 313 -18.02 -1.07 -1.62
N ARG A 314 -16.83 -1.15 -2.21
CA ARG A 314 -16.27 -2.37 -2.86
C ARG A 314 -16.06 -3.52 -1.87
N GLY A 315 -15.99 -3.20 -0.58
CA GLY A 315 -15.92 -4.10 0.56
C GLY A 315 -15.90 -3.29 1.85
N LYS A 316 -16.11 -3.95 2.98
CA LYS A 316 -16.00 -3.33 4.31
C LYS A 316 -14.55 -3.07 4.72
N ILE A 317 -13.63 -3.86 4.17
CA ILE A 317 -12.18 -3.70 4.30
C ILE A 317 -11.60 -3.70 2.88
N ILE A 318 -10.84 -2.67 2.54
CA ILE A 318 -10.19 -2.51 1.25
C ILE A 318 -8.70 -2.29 1.51
N ILE A 319 -7.87 -3.19 0.99
CA ILE A 319 -6.43 -3.10 1.05
C ILE A 319 -5.96 -2.54 -0.29
N HIS A 320 -5.09 -1.55 -0.24
CA HIS A 320 -4.59 -0.80 -1.38
C HIS A 320 -3.07 -0.75 -1.30
N ALA A 321 -2.40 -1.42 -2.24
CA ALA A 321 -0.96 -1.37 -2.41
C ALA A 321 -0.62 -0.46 -3.58
N ALA A 322 0.46 0.30 -3.43
CA ALA A 322 1.01 1.09 -4.52
C ALA A 322 1.49 0.16 -5.64
N GLY A 323 1.45 0.67 -6.86
CA GLY A 323 1.97 -0.05 -8.02
C GLY A 323 3.49 -0.19 -7.99
N PRO A 324 4.07 -0.80 -9.03
CA PRO A 324 5.51 -0.87 -9.22
C PRO A 324 6.22 0.48 -9.28
N ASP A 325 5.51 1.60 -9.44
CA ASP A 325 6.04 2.97 -9.35
C ASP A 325 6.19 3.45 -7.88
N GLY A 326 5.40 2.90 -6.96
CA GLY A 326 5.36 3.25 -5.55
C GLY A 326 4.52 4.50 -5.22
N LEU A 327 3.63 4.91 -6.14
CA LEU A 327 2.62 5.94 -5.92
C LEU A 327 1.26 5.29 -5.75
N PHE A 328 0.44 5.84 -4.86
CA PHE A 328 -0.98 5.50 -4.82
C PHE A 328 -1.71 6.38 -5.82
N LEU A 329 -2.47 5.83 -6.77
CA LEU A 329 -3.20 6.62 -7.78
C LEU A 329 -2.34 7.75 -8.37
N GLY A 330 -1.20 7.39 -8.95
CA GLY A 330 -0.22 8.35 -9.46
C GLY A 330 -0.84 9.32 -10.47
N ARG A 331 -0.63 10.63 -10.28
CA ARG A 331 -1.24 11.67 -11.14
C ARG A 331 -0.78 11.60 -12.60
N GLN A 332 0.40 11.01 -12.81
CA GLN A 332 1.02 10.85 -14.12
C GLN A 332 0.83 9.43 -14.70
N ASP A 333 0.09 8.54 -14.03
CA ASP A 333 -0.24 7.25 -14.63
C ASP A 333 -1.05 7.48 -15.90
N THR A 334 -0.48 7.09 -17.04
CA THR A 334 -1.07 7.34 -18.36
C THR A 334 -2.45 6.69 -18.49
N ARG A 335 -2.65 5.49 -17.94
CA ARG A 335 -3.92 4.77 -18.06
C ARG A 335 -4.96 5.33 -17.10
N GLY A 336 -4.56 5.60 -15.86
CA GLY A 336 -5.41 6.22 -14.85
C GLY A 336 -5.83 7.65 -15.24
N ARG A 337 -4.89 8.48 -15.69
CA ARG A 337 -5.14 9.88 -16.11
C ARG A 337 -6.14 9.99 -17.26
N ALA A 338 -6.21 8.99 -18.13
CA ALA A 338 -7.16 8.94 -19.22
C ALA A 338 -8.61 8.66 -18.76
N GLN A 339 -8.83 8.26 -17.50
CA GLN A 339 -10.16 7.92 -16.98
C GLN A 339 -10.93 9.09 -16.37
N PHE A 340 -10.34 10.28 -16.22
CA PHE A 340 -11.00 11.43 -15.61
C PHE A 340 -10.48 12.75 -16.18
N THR A 341 -11.24 13.83 -15.99
CA THR A 341 -10.82 15.21 -16.27
C THR A 341 -10.68 16.00 -14.97
N GLY A 342 -9.90 17.07 -15.00
CA GLY A 342 -9.60 17.86 -13.79
C GLY A 342 -8.63 17.17 -12.84
N GLU A 343 -8.80 17.43 -11.54
CA GLU A 343 -7.88 17.06 -10.47
C GLU A 343 -8.42 15.95 -9.54
N ALA A 344 -9.63 15.44 -9.81
CA ALA A 344 -10.28 14.43 -8.99
C ALA A 344 -10.86 13.28 -9.82
N MET A 345 -10.74 12.06 -9.31
CA MET A 345 -11.32 10.87 -9.92
C MET A 345 -12.76 10.68 -9.41
N HIS A 346 -13.74 11.21 -10.13
CA HIS A 346 -15.16 11.03 -9.78
C HIS A 346 -15.63 9.59 -9.99
N PHE A 347 -16.40 9.05 -9.04
CA PHE A 347 -17.04 7.74 -9.15
C PHE A 347 -17.92 7.59 -10.41
N GLY A 348 -18.61 8.66 -10.83
CA GLY A 348 -19.44 8.65 -12.03
C GLY A 348 -18.69 8.31 -13.33
N PHE A 349 -17.36 8.47 -13.38
CA PHE A 349 -16.56 8.10 -14.56
C PHE A 349 -16.51 6.59 -14.82
N ASN A 350 -16.95 5.76 -13.87
CA ASN A 350 -17.20 4.33 -14.10
C ASN A 350 -18.25 4.09 -15.20
N PHE A 351 -19.16 5.05 -15.42
CA PHE A 351 -20.27 4.94 -16.38
C PHE A 351 -20.19 5.95 -17.51
N ILE A 352 -19.42 7.02 -17.31
CA ILE A 352 -19.38 8.20 -18.19
C ILE A 352 -17.99 8.41 -18.74
N ASP A 353 -17.93 8.66 -20.04
CA ASP A 353 -16.68 8.93 -20.71
C ASP A 353 -16.20 10.36 -20.39
N PRO A 354 -15.02 10.52 -19.74
CA PRO A 354 -14.45 11.82 -19.42
C PRO A 354 -14.19 12.71 -20.65
N GLY A 355 -13.89 12.12 -21.81
CA GLY A 355 -13.66 12.84 -23.07
C GLY A 355 -14.91 13.02 -23.95
N GLY A 356 -15.99 12.31 -23.63
CA GLY A 356 -17.18 12.18 -24.47
C GLY A 356 -18.26 13.26 -24.28
N GLY A 357 -18.01 14.27 -23.45
CA GLY A 357 -18.98 15.34 -23.17
C GLY A 357 -20.21 14.88 -22.39
N ASN A 358 -19.99 14.19 -21.26
CA ASN A 358 -21.04 13.66 -20.38
C ASN A 358 -21.91 12.54 -20.98
N LYS A 359 -21.36 11.76 -21.93
CA LYS A 359 -22.04 10.61 -22.51
C LYS A 359 -21.75 9.32 -21.75
N LEU A 360 -22.72 8.41 -21.76
CA LEU A 360 -22.52 7.04 -21.29
C LEU A 360 -21.37 6.38 -22.06
N ARG A 361 -20.54 5.63 -21.35
CA ARG A 361 -19.55 4.73 -21.95
C ARG A 361 -20.30 3.67 -22.74
N LEU A 362 -19.86 3.44 -23.96
CA LEU A 362 -20.43 2.42 -24.83
C LEU A 362 -19.34 1.43 -25.22
N ASN A 363 -19.68 0.14 -25.21
CA ASN A 363 -18.81 -0.90 -25.74
C ASN A 363 -18.75 -0.82 -27.28
N SER A 364 -17.93 -1.66 -27.91
CA SER A 364 -17.79 -1.72 -29.38
C SER A 364 -19.09 -2.05 -30.12
N ALA A 365 -20.12 -2.55 -29.42
CA ALA A 365 -21.45 -2.83 -29.96
C ALA A 365 -22.45 -1.67 -29.72
N GLY A 366 -22.02 -0.54 -29.15
CA GLY A 366 -22.86 0.62 -28.88
C GLY A 366 -23.78 0.48 -27.66
N GLN A 367 -23.53 -0.49 -26.78
CA GLN A 367 -24.30 -0.71 -25.55
C GLN A 367 -23.60 -0.08 -24.34
N PRO A 368 -24.35 0.39 -23.31
CA PRO A 368 -23.76 0.92 -22.09
C PRO A 368 -22.76 -0.04 -21.45
N GLU A 369 -21.56 0.46 -21.15
CA GLU A 369 -20.49 -0.27 -20.50
C GLU A 369 -20.12 0.38 -19.17
N GLN A 370 -19.84 -0.46 -18.18
CA GLN A 370 -19.30 -0.05 -16.90
C GLN A 370 -17.84 -0.46 -16.83
N VAL A 371 -16.97 0.48 -16.49
CA VAL A 371 -15.55 0.22 -16.22
C VAL A 371 -15.23 0.52 -14.76
N ASP A 372 -14.17 -0.08 -14.24
CA ASP A 372 -13.59 0.31 -12.95
C ASP A 372 -12.46 1.30 -13.21
N VAL A 373 -12.71 2.59 -12.98
CA VAL A 373 -11.71 3.65 -13.22
C VAL A 373 -10.51 3.54 -12.29
N ALA A 374 -10.69 3.02 -11.06
CA ALA A 374 -9.58 2.78 -10.14
C ALA A 374 -8.69 1.63 -10.66
N GLY A 375 -9.29 0.63 -11.31
CA GLY A 375 -8.56 -0.47 -11.94
C GLY A 375 -7.74 -0.09 -13.20
N ALA A 376 -7.83 1.15 -13.66
CA ALA A 376 -6.98 1.65 -14.75
C ALA A 376 -5.58 2.06 -14.27
N PHE A 377 -5.39 2.28 -12.98
CA PHE A 377 -4.09 2.58 -12.39
C PHE A 377 -3.27 1.29 -12.22
N ASP A 378 -1.96 1.42 -12.01
CA ASP A 378 -1.07 0.29 -11.73
C ASP A 378 -1.11 -0.22 -10.27
N ASP A 379 -1.90 0.44 -9.42
CA ASP A 379 -2.21 0.05 -8.05
C ASP A 379 -2.89 -1.33 -7.95
N GLU A 380 -2.65 -2.02 -6.83
CA GLU A 380 -3.34 -3.27 -6.52
C GLU A 380 -4.35 -3.05 -5.40
N ILE A 381 -5.60 -3.42 -5.67
CA ILE A 381 -6.72 -3.23 -4.73
C ILE A 381 -7.41 -4.57 -4.50
N VAL A 382 -7.50 -4.98 -3.24
CA VAL A 382 -8.23 -6.18 -2.82
C VAL A 382 -9.24 -5.78 -1.75
N SER A 383 -10.49 -6.23 -1.89
CA SER A 383 -11.57 -5.89 -0.95
C SER A 383 -12.26 -7.12 -0.40
N GLY A 384 -12.79 -7.01 0.81
CA GLY A 384 -13.59 -8.04 1.47
C GLY A 384 -14.26 -7.52 2.74
N GLY A 385 -14.71 -8.45 3.58
CA GLY A 385 -15.62 -8.17 4.68
C GLY A 385 -17.06 -8.10 4.19
N SER A 386 -17.93 -8.90 4.81
CA SER A 386 -19.36 -9.02 4.52
C SER A 386 -20.21 -8.11 5.38
#